data_AF-A0A4Z2FKP2-F1
#
_entry.id   AF-A0A4Z2FKP2-F1
#
_cell.length_a   1.000
_cell.length_b   1.000
_cell.length_c   1.000
_cell.angle_alpha   90.00
_cell.angle_beta   90.00
_cell.angle_gamma   90.00
#
_symmetry.space_group_name_H-M   'P 1'
#
loop_
_entity.id
_entity.type
_entity.pdbx_description
1 polymer ?
#
loop_
_entity_poly.entity_id
_entity_poly.type
_entity_poly.pdbx_seq_one_letter_code
_entity_poly.pdbx_strand_id
1 'polypeptide(L)'
;MQKQIGYDVLAEDTITALLHNNRKLLEKHITAAEIDTFVTLVRKNREPRFLDYLSDLCVSMHKSIPVTQELICNSVLDPSNADILIETKLVLSRFEIETTTNDGESPAEPEDEEEVWLFWKDNSKEIRSKSVRELAQDAKEGQKEDQEVVSYYRCQLNLFARMCLDRQYLAINKISCQLDVDLILRCMSDEDLPFDLRASFCRLMLHMHVDRDPQEQVTPVKYARLWSEIPSKIAIDDYDNDGTTRDEIKERFCLTMDFVENYLREVVSQNIPFTDREKNKLTFEVLPPRGWCDQMSGHFGFIQL
;
A
#
# COMPACT_ATOMS: atom_id res chain seq x y z
N MET A 1 -27.30 -21.74 -0.24
CA MET A 1 -27.02 -20.50 0.52
C MET A 1 -26.45 -19.38 -0.34
N GLN A 2 -25.62 -19.63 -1.36
CA GLN A 2 -25.03 -18.60 -2.24
C GLN A 2 -26.03 -17.72 -3.04
N LYS A 3 -27.24 -18.21 -3.35
CA LYS A 3 -28.26 -17.41 -4.08
C LYS A 3 -28.90 -16.29 -3.24
N GLN A 4 -28.53 -16.13 -1.97
CA GLN A 4 -29.08 -15.11 -1.07
C GLN A 4 -28.10 -13.96 -0.77
N ILE A 5 -26.87 -13.99 -1.30
CA ILE A 5 -25.81 -12.97 -1.04
C ILE A 5 -26.05 -11.65 -1.81
N GLY A 6 -27.25 -11.47 -2.37
CA GLY A 6 -27.69 -10.23 -3.03
C GLY A 6 -29.11 -9.83 -2.66
N TYR A 7 -29.69 -10.48 -1.64
CA TYR A 7 -30.97 -10.14 -1.05
C TYR A 7 -30.71 -9.99 0.44
N ASP A 8 -30.68 -8.76 0.93
CA ASP A 8 -30.71 -8.26 2.31
C ASP A 8 -31.09 -9.27 3.42
N VAL A 9 -30.29 -10.33 3.55
CA VAL A 9 -30.51 -11.49 4.41
C VAL A 9 -29.13 -11.89 4.90
N LEU A 10 -28.99 -11.83 6.23
CA LEU A 10 -27.96 -12.26 7.20
C LEU A 10 -27.01 -13.46 6.85
N ALA A 11 -26.98 -13.96 5.62
CA ALA A 11 -26.00 -14.91 5.11
C ALA A 11 -24.58 -14.31 5.02
N GLU A 12 -24.45 -12.99 4.87
CA GLU A 12 -23.17 -12.28 4.78
C GLU A 12 -22.38 -12.33 6.09
N ASP A 13 -23.03 -12.03 7.23
CA ASP A 13 -22.43 -12.15 8.56
C ASP A 13 -22.12 -13.62 8.91
N THR A 14 -22.97 -14.54 8.44
CA THR A 14 -22.80 -15.98 8.68
C THR A 14 -21.60 -16.52 7.89
N ILE A 15 -21.39 -16.07 6.65
CA ILE A 15 -20.24 -16.44 5.83
C ILE A 15 -18.97 -15.78 6.37
N THR A 16 -19.00 -14.49 6.68
CA THR A 16 -17.84 -13.81 7.29
C THR A 16 -17.43 -14.49 8.59
N ALA A 17 -18.39 -14.87 9.46
CA ALA A 17 -18.11 -15.62 10.70
C ALA A 17 -17.67 -17.07 10.49
N LEU A 18 -18.14 -17.76 9.44
CA LEU A 18 -17.71 -19.13 9.10
C LEU A 18 -16.31 -19.17 8.47
N LEU A 19 -15.97 -18.14 7.69
CA LEU A 19 -14.69 -17.99 7.01
C LEU A 19 -13.62 -17.40 7.92
N HIS A 20 -14.00 -16.58 8.91
CA HIS A 20 -13.07 -16.14 9.95
C HIS A 20 -12.54 -17.36 10.71
N ASN A 21 -11.22 -17.52 10.70
CA ASN A 21 -10.48 -18.52 11.49
C ASN A 21 -10.60 -20.00 11.07
N ASN A 22 -11.15 -20.31 9.89
CA ASN A 22 -11.20 -21.70 9.38
C ASN A 22 -10.39 -21.90 8.09
N ARG A 23 -9.06 -21.76 8.19
CA ARG A 23 -8.11 -21.96 7.07
C ARG A 23 -8.38 -23.21 6.22
N LYS A 24 -8.66 -24.36 6.85
CA LYS A 24 -8.93 -25.62 6.12
C LYS A 24 -10.25 -25.61 5.34
N LEU A 25 -11.25 -24.85 5.79
CA LEU A 25 -12.50 -24.69 5.04
C LEU A 25 -12.26 -23.78 3.83
N LEU A 26 -11.51 -22.70 4.03
CA LEU A 26 -11.11 -21.79 2.95
C LEU A 26 -10.35 -22.54 1.85
N GLU A 27 -9.31 -23.29 2.21
CA GLU A 27 -8.48 -24.04 1.25
C GLU A 27 -9.25 -25.15 0.52
N LYS A 28 -10.32 -25.70 1.12
CA LYS A 28 -11.06 -26.84 0.55
C LYS A 28 -12.29 -26.44 -0.25
N HIS A 29 -12.94 -25.35 0.11
CA HIS A 29 -14.23 -24.97 -0.46
C HIS A 29 -14.14 -23.76 -1.39
N ILE A 30 -13.17 -22.86 -1.18
CA ILE A 30 -12.96 -21.73 -2.09
C ILE A 30 -12.34 -22.23 -3.39
N THR A 31 -13.05 -22.00 -4.49
CA THR A 31 -12.62 -22.34 -5.85
C THR A 31 -12.71 -21.11 -6.76
N ALA A 32 -12.11 -21.18 -7.95
CA ALA A 32 -12.16 -20.10 -8.94
C ALA A 32 -13.61 -19.64 -9.23
N ALA A 33 -14.57 -20.58 -9.31
CA ALA A 33 -15.98 -20.26 -9.55
C ALA A 33 -16.61 -19.40 -8.45
N GLU A 34 -16.17 -19.58 -7.20
CA GLU A 34 -16.64 -18.76 -6.09
C GLU A 34 -16.05 -17.36 -6.14
N ILE A 35 -14.75 -17.25 -6.46
CA ILE A 35 -14.08 -15.96 -6.67
C ILE A 35 -14.73 -15.19 -7.83
N ASP A 36 -15.03 -15.84 -8.96
CA ASP A 36 -15.70 -15.21 -10.10
C ASP A 36 -17.12 -14.71 -9.75
N THR A 37 -17.80 -15.42 -8.85
CA THR A 37 -19.09 -14.97 -8.30
C THR A 37 -18.91 -13.69 -7.48
N PHE A 38 -17.90 -13.62 -6.61
CA PHE A 38 -17.58 -12.40 -5.86
C PHE A 38 -17.20 -11.24 -6.79
N VAL A 39 -16.36 -11.47 -7.80
CA VAL A 39 -16.00 -10.45 -8.81
C VAL A 39 -17.24 -9.94 -9.54
N THR A 40 -18.20 -10.82 -9.85
CA THR A 40 -19.48 -10.43 -10.45
C THR A 40 -20.33 -9.58 -9.50
N LEU A 41 -20.33 -9.87 -8.20
CA LEU A 41 -21.01 -9.06 -7.18
C LEU A 41 -20.36 -7.68 -7.02
N VAL A 42 -19.03 -7.61 -6.99
CA VAL A 42 -18.27 -6.35 -6.98
C VAL A 42 -18.65 -5.51 -8.20
N ARG A 43 -18.68 -6.10 -9.39
CA ARG A 43 -19.05 -5.40 -10.63
C ARG A 43 -20.48 -4.88 -10.61
N LYS A 44 -21.42 -5.63 -10.05
CA LYS A 44 -22.86 -5.30 -10.06
C LYS A 44 -23.21 -4.22 -9.04
N ASN A 45 -22.69 -4.33 -7.83
CA ASN A 45 -23.09 -3.46 -6.71
C ASN A 45 -22.11 -2.31 -6.49
N ARG A 46 -20.83 -2.46 -6.90
CA ARG A 46 -19.75 -1.48 -6.69
C ARG A 46 -19.51 -1.08 -5.23
N GLU A 47 -19.91 -1.93 -4.29
CA GLU A 47 -19.76 -1.62 -2.88
C GLU A 47 -18.38 -2.05 -2.33
N PRO A 48 -17.75 -1.21 -1.49
CA PRO A 48 -16.41 -1.48 -0.94
C PRO A 48 -16.35 -2.77 -0.12
N ARG A 49 -17.45 -3.14 0.55
CA ARG A 49 -17.54 -4.33 1.41
C ARG A 49 -17.15 -5.63 0.70
N PHE A 50 -17.43 -5.74 -0.59
CA PHE A 50 -17.13 -6.96 -1.35
C PHE A 50 -15.62 -7.12 -1.62
N LEU A 51 -14.89 -6.00 -1.71
CA LEU A 51 -13.43 -6.03 -1.77
C LEU A 51 -12.84 -6.43 -0.42
N ASP A 52 -13.43 -5.98 0.69
CA ASP A 52 -13.00 -6.42 2.03
C ASP A 52 -13.20 -7.92 2.22
N TYR A 53 -14.28 -8.51 1.71
CA TYR A 53 -14.45 -9.97 1.73
C TYR A 53 -13.36 -10.70 0.93
N LEU A 54 -13.02 -10.23 -0.27
CA LEU A 54 -11.89 -10.78 -1.03
C LEU A 54 -10.57 -10.63 -0.24
N SER A 55 -10.38 -9.51 0.45
CA SER A 55 -9.22 -9.24 1.29
C SER A 55 -9.14 -10.21 2.48
N ASP A 56 -10.27 -10.52 3.11
CA ASP A 56 -10.37 -11.50 4.20
C ASP A 56 -10.20 -12.95 3.74
N LEU A 57 -10.49 -13.26 2.48
CA LEU A 57 -10.20 -14.58 1.91
C LEU A 57 -8.69 -14.82 1.71
N CYS A 58 -7.89 -13.78 1.52
CA CYS A 58 -6.43 -13.89 1.37
C CYS A 58 -5.70 -14.30 2.67
N VAL A 59 -6.32 -14.09 3.85
CA VAL A 59 -5.65 -14.21 5.15
C VAL A 59 -6.50 -14.99 6.15
N SER A 60 -5.89 -15.87 6.93
CA SER A 60 -6.53 -16.50 8.09
C SER A 60 -5.58 -16.54 9.28
N MET A 61 -6.05 -16.11 10.45
CA MET A 61 -5.23 -16.01 11.67
C MET A 61 -3.92 -15.22 11.44
N HIS A 62 -4.00 -14.10 10.71
CA HIS A 62 -2.86 -13.26 10.31
C HIS A 62 -1.79 -13.95 9.45
N LYS A 63 -2.09 -15.10 8.84
CA LYS A 63 -1.20 -15.77 7.88
C LYS A 63 -1.85 -15.80 6.50
N SER A 64 -1.03 -15.59 5.47
CA SER A 64 -1.51 -15.75 4.09
C SER A 64 -2.02 -17.18 3.83
N ILE A 65 -2.97 -17.27 2.90
CA ILE A 65 -3.39 -18.52 2.27
C ILE A 65 -2.98 -18.45 0.80
N PRO A 66 -1.81 -19.01 0.42
CA PRO A 66 -1.26 -18.87 -0.93
C PRO A 66 -2.21 -19.32 -2.04
N VAL A 67 -2.94 -20.42 -1.83
CA VAL A 67 -3.89 -20.97 -2.81
C VAL A 67 -5.02 -19.99 -3.09
N THR A 68 -5.59 -19.36 -2.05
CA THR A 68 -6.68 -18.39 -2.21
C THR A 68 -6.17 -17.09 -2.81
N GLN A 69 -4.99 -16.63 -2.39
CA GLN A 69 -4.32 -15.47 -3.00
C GLN A 69 -4.13 -15.69 -4.51
N GLU A 70 -3.63 -16.85 -4.93
CA GLU A 70 -3.44 -17.17 -6.35
C GLU A 70 -4.75 -17.10 -7.15
N LEU A 71 -5.82 -17.70 -6.64
CA LEU A 71 -7.14 -17.65 -7.29
C LEU A 71 -7.65 -16.22 -7.43
N ILE A 72 -7.51 -15.40 -6.38
CA ILE A 72 -7.92 -14.00 -6.38
C ILE A 72 -7.05 -13.18 -7.34
N CYS A 73 -5.73 -13.39 -7.35
CA CYS A 73 -4.81 -12.71 -8.25
C CYS A 73 -5.12 -12.99 -9.72
N ASN A 74 -5.41 -14.24 -10.05
CA ASN A 74 -5.71 -14.63 -11.42
C ASN A 74 -7.06 -14.08 -11.89
N SER A 75 -8.07 -14.01 -11.02
CA SER A 75 -9.38 -13.48 -11.39
C SER A 75 -9.44 -11.95 -11.34
N VAL A 76 -9.06 -11.31 -10.24
CA VAL A 76 -9.16 -9.84 -10.05
C VAL A 76 -8.22 -9.06 -10.99
N LEU A 77 -7.00 -9.56 -11.21
CA LEU A 77 -6.03 -8.91 -12.10
C LEU A 77 -6.10 -9.43 -13.55
N ASP A 78 -7.20 -10.09 -13.91
CA ASP A 78 -7.47 -10.45 -15.30
C ASP A 78 -7.91 -9.20 -16.08
N PRO A 79 -7.39 -8.95 -17.30
CA PRO A 79 -7.80 -7.81 -18.12
C PRO A 79 -9.32 -7.74 -18.38
N SER A 80 -10.03 -8.87 -18.39
CA SER A 80 -11.49 -8.90 -18.51
C SER A 80 -12.21 -8.27 -17.32
N ASN A 81 -11.56 -8.21 -16.17
CA ASN A 81 -12.07 -7.63 -14.94
C ASN A 81 -11.47 -6.25 -14.61
N ALA A 82 -10.65 -5.68 -15.49
CA ALA A 82 -10.03 -4.36 -15.27
C ALA A 82 -11.07 -3.23 -15.09
N ASP A 83 -12.33 -3.44 -15.46
CA ASP A 83 -13.41 -2.49 -15.24
C ASP A 83 -13.75 -2.27 -13.76
N ILE A 84 -13.52 -3.26 -12.89
CA ILE A 84 -13.83 -3.13 -11.46
C ILE A 84 -12.79 -2.31 -10.71
N LEU A 85 -11.55 -2.24 -11.23
CA LEU A 85 -10.43 -1.60 -10.57
C LEU A 85 -10.37 -0.11 -10.89
N ILE A 86 -9.95 0.68 -9.89
CA ILE A 86 -9.53 2.07 -10.05
C ILE A 86 -8.08 2.08 -10.50
N GLU A 87 -7.81 2.73 -11.63
CA GLU A 87 -6.48 2.88 -12.17
C GLU A 87 -5.82 4.15 -11.60
N THR A 88 -4.72 3.99 -10.87
CA THR A 88 -3.90 5.08 -10.34
C THR A 88 -2.73 5.38 -11.28
N LYS A 89 -2.49 6.66 -11.60
CA LYS A 89 -1.37 7.12 -12.43
C LYS A 89 -0.78 8.41 -11.88
N LEU A 90 0.52 8.59 -12.10
CA LEU A 90 1.18 9.87 -11.93
C LEU A 90 1.01 10.68 -13.23
N VAL A 91 0.48 11.91 -13.12
CA VAL A 91 0.23 12.79 -14.26
C VAL A 91 0.96 14.11 -14.01
N LEU A 92 1.73 14.54 -15.01
CA LEU A 92 2.35 15.86 -15.02
C LEU A 92 1.27 16.92 -15.26
N SER A 93 0.93 17.68 -14.23
CA SER A 93 0.06 18.84 -14.39
C SER A 93 0.91 20.00 -14.90
N ARG A 94 0.79 20.32 -16.18
CA ARG A 94 1.34 21.58 -16.70
C ARG A 94 0.42 22.71 -16.27
N PHE A 95 0.76 23.39 -15.19
CA PHE A 95 0.14 24.68 -14.90
C PHE A 95 0.59 25.68 -15.98
N GLU A 96 -0.28 25.98 -16.94
CA GLU A 96 -0.17 27.23 -17.69
C GLU A 96 -0.54 28.34 -16.69
N ILE A 97 0.46 28.88 -15.99
CA ILE A 97 0.26 30.13 -15.26
C ILE A 97 0.05 31.19 -16.32
N GLU A 98 -1.21 31.53 -16.62
CA GLU A 98 -1.55 32.81 -17.26
C GLU A 98 -1.22 33.92 -16.24
N THR A 99 0.06 34.24 -16.08
CA THR A 99 0.47 35.49 -15.45
C THR A 99 -0.03 36.60 -16.35
N THR A 100 -1.15 37.20 -15.97
CA THR A 100 -1.48 38.56 -16.39
C THR A 100 -0.26 39.43 -16.10
N THR A 101 0.37 39.87 -17.18
CA THR A 101 1.60 40.65 -17.18
C THR A 101 1.44 41.89 -16.32
N ASN A 102 2.20 41.98 -15.23
CA ASN A 102 2.65 43.25 -14.65
C ASN A 102 4.07 43.07 -14.11
N ASP A 103 5.00 43.73 -14.79
CA ASP A 103 6.37 44.08 -14.42
C ASP A 103 7.36 43.00 -13.94
N GLY A 104 8.22 42.59 -14.88
CA GLY A 104 9.67 42.70 -14.65
C GLY A 104 10.44 41.54 -14.00
N GLU A 105 9.84 40.39 -13.75
CA GLU A 105 10.56 39.21 -13.23
C GLU A 105 10.70 38.11 -14.30
N SER A 106 11.85 37.43 -14.29
CA SER A 106 12.17 36.30 -15.17
C SER A 106 10.99 35.33 -15.29
N PRO A 107 10.79 34.67 -16.45
CA PRO A 107 9.76 33.64 -16.56
C PRO A 107 10.08 32.56 -15.51
N ALA A 108 9.24 32.46 -14.48
CA ALA A 108 9.25 31.32 -13.58
C ALA A 108 9.07 30.08 -14.48
N GLU A 109 10.05 29.17 -14.45
CA GLU A 109 9.88 27.89 -15.12
C GLU A 109 8.60 27.26 -14.56
N PRO A 110 7.72 26.71 -15.41
CA PRO A 110 6.55 25.99 -14.90
C PRO A 110 7.08 24.91 -13.96
N GLU A 111 6.78 25.02 -12.66
CA GLU A 111 7.02 23.93 -11.73
C GLU A 111 6.13 22.78 -12.19
N ASP A 112 6.72 21.80 -12.87
CA ASP A 112 6.04 20.57 -13.27
C ASP A 112 5.65 19.82 -11.99
N GLU A 113 4.46 20.10 -11.46
CA GLU A 113 3.96 19.41 -10.27
C GLU A 113 3.32 18.08 -10.70
N GLU A 114 4.00 16.98 -10.37
CA GLU A 114 3.51 15.63 -10.58
C GLU A 114 2.42 15.30 -9.57
N GLU A 115 1.21 15.07 -10.05
CA GLU A 115 0.05 14.77 -9.21
C GLU A 115 -0.47 13.36 -9.46
N VAL A 116 -1.01 12.72 -8.41
CA VAL A 116 -1.59 11.38 -8.51
C VAL A 116 -3.06 11.47 -8.91
N TRP A 117 -3.42 10.82 -10.00
CA TRP A 117 -4.78 10.79 -10.56
C TRP A 117 -5.37 9.39 -10.48
N LEU A 118 -6.68 9.34 -10.18
CA LEU A 118 -7.49 8.13 -10.20
C LEU A 118 -8.40 8.14 -11.42
N PHE A 119 -8.48 7.00 -12.10
CA PHE A 119 -9.35 6.76 -13.25
C PHE A 119 -10.25 5.56 -12.94
N TRP A 120 -11.56 5.73 -13.00
CA TRP A 120 -12.51 4.65 -12.71
C TRP A 120 -13.70 4.69 -13.65
N LYS A 121 -14.37 3.55 -13.78
CA LYS A 121 -15.62 3.45 -14.53
C LYS A 121 -16.80 3.58 -13.58
N ASP A 122 -17.65 4.56 -13.86
CA ASP A 122 -18.91 4.74 -13.16
C ASP A 122 -19.93 3.63 -13.55
N ASN A 123 -21.06 3.56 -12.85
CA ASN A 123 -22.18 2.67 -13.15
C ASN A 123 -22.72 2.84 -14.58
N SER A 124 -22.60 4.04 -15.14
CA SER A 124 -22.91 4.36 -16.54
C SER A 124 -21.86 3.88 -17.56
N LYS A 125 -20.79 3.22 -17.09
CA LYS A 125 -19.60 2.79 -17.86
C LYS A 125 -18.78 3.93 -18.48
N GLU A 126 -19.02 5.15 -18.05
CA GLU A 126 -18.19 6.31 -18.40
C GLU A 126 -16.93 6.32 -17.55
N ILE A 127 -15.81 6.72 -18.16
CA ILE A 127 -14.54 6.87 -17.47
C ILE A 127 -14.55 8.23 -16.79
N ARG A 128 -14.51 8.24 -15.46
CA ARG A 128 -14.28 9.42 -14.64
C ARG A 128 -12.82 9.46 -14.22
N SER A 129 -12.30 10.67 -14.04
CA SER A 129 -10.95 10.89 -13.55
C SER A 129 -10.90 12.08 -12.62
N LYS A 130 -10.13 11.98 -11.53
CA LYS A 130 -9.95 13.05 -10.55
C LYS A 130 -8.62 12.89 -9.84
N SER A 131 -8.02 14.01 -9.42
CA SER A 131 -6.85 13.98 -8.52
C SER A 131 -7.22 13.30 -7.20
N VAL A 132 -6.28 12.56 -6.60
CA VAL A 132 -6.46 11.95 -5.26
C VAL A 132 -6.68 13.05 -4.21
N ARG A 133 -6.01 14.21 -4.33
CA ARG A 133 -6.15 15.35 -3.40
C ARG A 133 -7.53 15.96 -3.48
N GLU A 134 -7.98 16.29 -4.69
CA GLU A 134 -9.31 16.84 -4.94
C GLU A 134 -10.40 15.88 -4.45
N LEU A 135 -10.24 14.58 -4.73
CA LEU A 135 -11.18 13.56 -4.29
C LEU A 135 -11.24 13.45 -2.76
N ALA A 136 -10.09 13.51 -2.08
CA ALA A 136 -10.00 13.50 -0.63
C ALA A 136 -10.66 14.73 0.01
N GLN A 137 -10.43 15.91 -0.55
CA GLN A 137 -10.98 17.16 -0.06
C GLN A 137 -12.50 17.21 -0.22
N ASP A 138 -13.03 16.83 -1.38
CA ASP A 138 -14.48 16.80 -1.61
C ASP A 138 -15.18 15.73 -0.76
N ALA A 139 -14.52 14.59 -0.52
CA ALA A 139 -15.01 13.58 0.41
C ALA A 139 -15.07 14.14 1.86
N LYS A 140 -14.09 14.96 2.27
CA LYS A 140 -14.07 15.64 3.57
C LYS A 140 -15.14 16.73 3.69
N GLU A 141 -15.46 17.40 2.58
CA GLU A 141 -16.54 18.39 2.50
C GLU A 141 -17.95 17.77 2.51
N GLY A 142 -18.05 16.44 2.41
CA GLY A 142 -19.30 15.70 2.58
C GLY A 142 -19.94 15.25 1.26
N GLN A 143 -19.21 15.30 0.14
CA GLN A 143 -19.70 14.77 -1.13
C GLN A 143 -19.79 13.23 -1.06
N LYS A 144 -21.02 12.70 -1.15
CA LYS A 144 -21.28 11.27 -0.97
C LYS A 144 -20.64 10.41 -2.05
N GLU A 145 -20.68 10.84 -3.31
CA GLU A 145 -20.07 10.08 -4.42
C GLU A 145 -18.56 9.91 -4.20
N ASP A 146 -17.87 10.99 -3.81
CA ASP A 146 -16.43 10.95 -3.58
C ASP A 146 -16.06 10.15 -2.33
N GLN A 147 -16.86 10.21 -1.26
CA GLN A 147 -16.70 9.33 -0.09
C GLN A 147 -16.79 7.85 -0.46
N GLU A 148 -17.74 7.48 -1.35
CA GLU A 148 -17.88 6.12 -1.83
C GLU A 148 -16.67 5.68 -2.66
N VAL A 149 -16.16 6.55 -3.55
CA VAL A 149 -14.97 6.27 -4.36
C VAL A 149 -13.72 6.14 -3.49
N VAL A 150 -13.49 7.03 -2.52
CA VAL A 150 -12.36 6.95 -1.58
C VAL A 150 -12.43 5.67 -0.75
N SER A 151 -13.62 5.32 -0.24
CA SER A 151 -13.82 4.07 0.51
C SER A 151 -13.54 2.84 -0.34
N TYR A 152 -14.02 2.83 -1.59
CA TYR A 152 -13.75 1.77 -2.56
C TYR A 152 -12.25 1.64 -2.86
N TYR A 153 -11.58 2.76 -3.13
CA TYR A 153 -10.15 2.80 -3.41
C TYR A 153 -9.33 2.30 -2.21
N ARG A 154 -9.69 2.69 -1.00
CA ARG A 154 -9.07 2.19 0.24
C ARG A 154 -9.19 0.67 0.35
N CYS A 155 -10.37 0.10 0.11
CA CYS A 155 -10.57 -1.35 0.14
C CYS A 155 -9.80 -2.06 -0.99
N GLN A 156 -9.67 -1.45 -2.16
CA GLN A 156 -8.84 -1.95 -3.25
C GLN A 156 -7.36 -2.00 -2.88
N LEU A 157 -6.81 -0.93 -2.29
CA LEU A 157 -5.42 -0.91 -1.82
C LEU A 157 -5.17 -1.97 -0.74
N ASN A 158 -6.13 -2.16 0.18
CA ASN A 158 -6.03 -3.20 1.20
C ASN A 158 -6.08 -4.61 0.61
N LEU A 159 -6.92 -4.83 -0.40
CA LEU A 159 -6.95 -6.10 -1.15
C LEU A 159 -5.59 -6.34 -1.83
N PHE A 160 -5.03 -5.35 -2.52
CA PHE A 160 -3.71 -5.45 -3.16
C PHE A 160 -2.62 -5.78 -2.15
N ALA A 161 -2.59 -5.10 -1.00
CA ALA A 161 -1.62 -5.35 0.05
C ALA A 161 -1.70 -6.81 0.57
N ARG A 162 -2.91 -7.34 0.78
CA ARG A 162 -3.11 -8.73 1.22
C ARG A 162 -2.88 -9.76 0.11
N MET A 163 -3.05 -9.39 -1.16
CA MET A 163 -2.69 -10.23 -2.29
C MET A 163 -1.17 -10.38 -2.43
N CYS A 164 -0.39 -9.34 -2.08
CA CYS A 164 1.07 -9.35 -2.13
C CYS A 164 1.73 -9.97 -0.88
N LEU A 165 1.00 -10.13 0.22
CA LEU A 165 1.49 -10.67 1.49
C LEU A 165 2.23 -12.01 1.33
N ASP A 166 3.32 -12.19 2.08
CA ASP A 166 4.19 -13.38 2.08
C ASP A 166 4.79 -13.69 0.68
N ARG A 167 5.19 -12.65 -0.06
CA ARG A 167 5.92 -12.73 -1.34
C ARG A 167 5.16 -13.42 -2.47
N GLN A 168 3.87 -13.10 -2.61
CA GLN A 168 3.09 -13.60 -3.73
C GLN A 168 3.45 -12.85 -5.03
N TYR A 169 4.48 -13.32 -5.72
CA TYR A 169 5.07 -12.66 -6.90
C TYR A 169 4.09 -12.48 -8.07
N LEU A 170 3.04 -13.30 -8.16
CA LEU A 170 1.99 -13.14 -9.18
C LEU A 170 1.28 -11.79 -9.06
N ALA A 171 0.99 -11.36 -7.83
CA ALA A 171 0.40 -10.06 -7.55
C ALA A 171 1.45 -8.95 -7.70
N ILE A 172 2.59 -9.12 -7.04
CA ILE A 172 3.66 -8.10 -6.98
C ILE A 172 4.09 -7.69 -8.39
N ASN A 173 4.36 -8.64 -9.28
CA ASN A 173 4.84 -8.34 -10.63
C ASN A 173 3.80 -7.63 -11.50
N LYS A 174 2.49 -7.80 -11.23
CA LYS A 174 1.42 -7.12 -11.96
C LYS A 174 1.12 -5.72 -11.40
N ILE A 175 1.09 -5.60 -10.08
CA ILE A 175 0.66 -4.36 -9.40
C ILE A 175 1.81 -3.35 -9.28
N SER A 176 3.05 -3.81 -9.06
CA SER A 176 4.21 -2.92 -8.87
C SER A 176 4.54 -2.05 -10.10
N CYS A 177 4.10 -2.45 -11.30
CA CYS A 177 4.26 -1.65 -12.51
C CYS A 177 3.34 -0.42 -12.53
N GLN A 178 2.19 -0.50 -11.85
CA GLN A 178 1.21 0.59 -11.80
C GLN A 178 1.41 1.47 -10.56
N LEU A 179 1.80 0.86 -9.44
CA LEU A 179 1.99 1.52 -8.16
C LEU A 179 3.46 1.39 -7.77
N ASP A 180 4.30 2.25 -8.32
CA ASP A 180 5.73 2.28 -8.02
C ASP A 180 6.03 2.89 -6.63
N VAL A 181 7.29 2.86 -6.22
CA VAL A 181 7.73 3.37 -4.90
C VAL A 181 7.45 4.86 -4.78
N ASP A 182 7.71 5.61 -5.85
CA ASP A 182 7.63 7.07 -5.86
C ASP A 182 6.18 7.57 -5.75
N LEU A 183 5.25 6.97 -6.50
CA LEU A 183 3.81 7.25 -6.40
C LEU A 183 3.28 6.95 -5.00
N ILE A 184 3.60 5.78 -4.45
CA ILE A 184 3.13 5.39 -3.10
C ILE A 184 3.72 6.35 -2.06
N LEU A 185 5.00 6.72 -2.16
CA LEU A 185 5.64 7.63 -1.22
C LEU A 185 5.01 9.02 -1.25
N ARG A 186 4.66 9.56 -2.43
CA ARG A 186 3.91 10.82 -2.55
C ARG A 186 2.58 10.74 -1.80
N CYS A 187 1.80 9.68 -2.02
CA CYS A 187 0.53 9.49 -1.30
C CYS A 187 0.70 9.25 0.21
N MET A 188 1.80 8.66 0.66
CA MET A 188 2.09 8.51 2.09
C MET A 188 2.47 9.84 2.75
N SER A 189 3.20 10.68 2.01
CA SER A 189 3.75 11.96 2.48
C SER A 189 2.73 13.10 2.45
N ASP A 190 1.71 13.00 1.60
CA ASP A 190 0.65 14.00 1.48
C ASP A 190 -0.23 14.07 2.73
N GLU A 191 -0.23 15.22 3.41
CA GLU A 191 -1.00 15.46 4.63
C GLU A 191 -2.47 15.80 4.38
N ASP A 192 -2.82 16.19 3.16
CA ASP A 192 -4.21 16.48 2.78
C ASP A 192 -5.03 15.20 2.62
N LEU A 193 -4.35 14.05 2.47
CA LEU A 193 -4.99 12.75 2.38
C LEU A 193 -5.42 12.20 3.74
N PRO A 194 -6.57 11.51 3.81
CA PRO A 194 -7.04 10.86 5.02
C PRO A 194 -6.01 9.88 5.60
N PHE A 195 -5.88 9.85 6.93
CA PHE A 195 -4.93 8.98 7.62
C PHE A 195 -5.13 7.49 7.31
N ASP A 196 -6.37 7.05 7.08
CA ASP A 196 -6.70 5.68 6.75
C ASP A 196 -6.28 5.27 5.31
N LEU A 197 -6.38 6.21 4.37
CA LEU A 197 -5.89 6.04 3.01
C LEU A 197 -4.36 5.97 2.99
N ARG A 198 -3.70 6.90 3.68
CA ARG A 198 -2.24 6.89 3.89
C ARG A 198 -1.76 5.59 4.54
N ALA A 199 -2.50 5.09 5.54
CA ALA A 199 -2.20 3.82 6.19
C ALA A 199 -2.28 2.63 5.22
N SER A 200 -3.26 2.65 4.31
CA SER A 200 -3.42 1.63 3.27
C SER A 200 -2.25 1.65 2.27
N PHE A 201 -1.75 2.84 1.91
CA PHE A 201 -0.53 2.98 1.11
C PHE A 201 0.73 2.49 1.84
N CYS A 202 0.88 2.79 3.14
CA CYS A 202 2.00 2.28 3.97
C CYS A 202 2.02 0.74 3.96
N ARG A 203 0.85 0.12 4.15
CA ARG A 203 0.69 -1.34 4.13
C ARG A 203 1.04 -1.93 2.76
N LEU A 204 0.65 -1.26 1.68
CA LEU A 204 0.99 -1.68 0.32
C LEU A 204 2.50 -1.57 0.05
N MET A 205 3.14 -0.47 0.45
CA MET A 205 4.60 -0.29 0.35
C MET A 205 5.34 -1.45 1.02
N LEU A 206 4.92 -1.79 2.23
CA LEU A 206 5.49 -2.89 3.02
C LEU A 206 5.45 -4.23 2.27
N HIS A 207 4.26 -4.66 1.84
CA HIS A 207 4.07 -6.01 1.30
C HIS A 207 4.45 -6.16 -0.18
N MET A 208 4.52 -5.07 -0.93
CA MET A 208 4.79 -5.12 -2.37
C MET A 208 6.23 -4.76 -2.72
N HIS A 209 6.79 -3.73 -2.09
CA HIS A 209 8.12 -3.21 -2.44
C HIS A 209 9.19 -3.60 -1.44
N VAL A 210 8.87 -3.64 -0.14
CA VAL A 210 9.87 -3.95 0.89
C VAL A 210 10.01 -5.45 1.14
N ASP A 211 8.92 -6.18 1.37
CA ASP A 211 8.94 -7.65 1.46
C ASP A 211 8.85 -8.30 0.07
N ARG A 212 9.71 -7.86 -0.86
CA ARG A 212 9.77 -8.39 -2.23
C ARG A 212 10.76 -9.55 -2.34
N ASP A 213 11.99 -9.35 -1.88
CA ASP A 213 13.09 -10.28 -2.11
C ASP A 213 13.34 -11.20 -0.90
N PRO A 214 13.92 -12.41 -1.10
CA PRO A 214 14.25 -13.30 -0.01
C PRO A 214 15.14 -12.62 1.03
N GLN A 215 14.65 -12.51 2.26
CA GLN A 215 15.43 -11.99 3.37
C GLN A 215 16.68 -12.84 3.61
N GLU A 216 17.86 -12.24 3.43
CA GLU A 216 19.08 -12.77 4.02
C GLU A 216 19.01 -12.57 5.53
N GLN A 217 19.15 -13.66 6.29
CA GLN A 217 19.14 -13.57 7.74
C GLN A 217 20.40 -12.85 8.21
N VAL A 218 20.27 -11.59 8.60
CA VAL A 218 21.38 -10.84 9.18
C VAL A 218 21.57 -11.32 10.62
N THR A 219 22.67 -12.03 10.86
CA THR A 219 23.06 -12.38 12.21
C THR A 219 23.67 -11.15 12.88
N PRO A 220 23.08 -10.58 13.94
CA PRO A 220 23.58 -9.38 14.59
C PRO A 220 24.99 -9.58 15.17
N VAL A 221 25.33 -10.81 15.51
CA VAL A 221 26.65 -11.18 16.03
C VAL A 221 27.32 -12.17 15.06
N LYS A 222 28.36 -11.71 14.36
CA LYS A 222 29.28 -12.57 13.60
C LYS A 222 30.25 -13.26 14.57
N TYR A 223 29.98 -14.52 14.91
CA TYR A 223 30.84 -15.32 15.81
C TYR A 223 32.16 -15.77 15.16
N ALA A 224 32.19 -15.88 13.84
CA ALA A 224 33.38 -16.21 13.08
C ALA A 224 33.85 -14.99 12.28
N ARG A 225 35.14 -14.69 12.34
CA ARG A 225 35.80 -13.62 11.57
C ARG A 225 37.14 -14.11 11.05
N LEU A 226 37.53 -13.67 9.86
CA LEU A 226 38.87 -13.93 9.35
C LEU A 226 39.86 -12.99 10.04
N TRP A 227 41.00 -13.52 10.48
CA TRP A 227 42.04 -12.71 11.14
C TRP A 227 42.53 -11.54 10.27
N SER A 228 42.55 -11.74 8.95
CA SER A 228 42.94 -10.73 7.95
C SER A 228 41.94 -9.56 7.84
N GLU A 229 40.70 -9.73 8.30
CA GLU A 229 39.62 -8.74 8.20
C GLU A 229 39.49 -7.87 9.46
N ILE A 230 40.29 -8.13 10.50
CA ILE A 230 40.22 -7.37 11.75
C ILE A 230 41.17 -6.16 11.64
N PRO A 231 40.66 -4.93 11.52
CA PRO A 231 41.49 -3.75 11.46
C PRO A 231 42.11 -3.44 12.83
N SER A 232 43.22 -2.70 12.84
CA SER A 232 43.92 -2.32 14.08
C SER A 232 43.23 -1.19 14.86
N LYS A 233 42.30 -0.48 14.21
CA LYS A 233 41.41 0.52 14.80
C LYS A 233 40.03 0.35 14.16
N ILE A 234 38.99 0.56 14.96
CA ILE A 234 37.59 0.46 14.52
C ILE A 234 36.91 1.75 14.95
N ALA A 235 36.42 2.55 13.99
CA ALA A 235 35.42 3.58 14.22
C ALA A 235 34.03 3.07 13.82
N ILE A 236 32.97 3.76 14.25
CA ILE A 236 31.59 3.36 13.91
C ILE A 236 31.34 3.52 12.41
N ASP A 237 31.86 4.60 11.81
CA ASP A 237 31.75 4.87 10.36
C ASP A 237 32.42 3.78 9.51
N ASP A 238 33.49 3.17 10.02
CA ASP A 238 34.21 2.09 9.34
C ASP A 238 33.43 0.75 9.36
N TYR A 239 32.45 0.62 10.26
CA TYR A 239 31.62 -0.59 10.41
C TYR A 239 30.53 -0.70 9.33
N ASP A 240 30.14 0.44 8.75
CA ASP A 240 29.01 0.54 7.82
C ASP A 240 29.40 0.52 6.33
N ASN A 241 30.69 0.41 6.00
CA ASN A 241 31.19 0.54 4.63
C ASN A 241 31.38 -0.79 3.88
N ASP A 242 30.78 -1.88 4.39
CA ASP A 242 30.96 -3.24 3.88
C ASP A 242 29.80 -3.62 2.92
N GLY A 243 29.84 -3.15 1.66
CA GLY A 243 29.10 -3.78 0.54
C GLY A 243 28.33 -2.86 -0.42
N THR A 244 28.59 -3.06 -1.72
CA THR A 244 28.01 -2.31 -2.87
C THR A 244 26.54 -2.63 -3.18
N THR A 245 26.06 -3.83 -2.86
CA THR A 245 24.64 -4.23 -3.08
C THR A 245 23.68 -3.56 -2.09
N ARG A 246 24.22 -3.12 -0.96
CA ARG A 246 23.47 -2.44 0.10
C ARG A 246 23.05 -1.03 -0.32
N ASP A 247 23.83 -0.42 -1.20
CA ASP A 247 23.68 0.98 -1.57
C ASP A 247 22.54 1.21 -2.57
N GLU A 248 22.27 0.27 -3.50
CA GLU A 248 21.13 0.38 -4.42
C GLU A 248 19.77 0.31 -3.71
N ILE A 249 19.63 -0.57 -2.72
CA ILE A 249 18.40 -0.69 -1.93
C ILE A 249 18.24 0.51 -0.99
N LYS A 250 19.34 0.98 -0.40
CA LYS A 250 19.34 2.23 0.39
C LYS A 250 18.90 3.41 -0.46
N GLU A 251 19.45 3.56 -1.66
CA GLU A 251 19.12 4.66 -2.55
C GLU A 251 17.65 4.59 -2.99
N ARG A 252 17.11 3.39 -3.22
CA ARG A 252 15.69 3.21 -3.57
C ARG A 252 14.72 3.60 -2.45
N PHE A 253 15.09 3.37 -1.19
CA PHE A 253 14.20 3.57 -0.04
C PHE A 253 14.65 4.69 0.91
N CYS A 254 15.67 5.48 0.57
CA CYS A 254 16.18 6.55 1.43
C CYS A 254 15.06 7.55 1.76
N LEU A 255 14.33 8.01 0.75
CA LEU A 255 13.22 8.94 0.91
C LEU A 255 12.07 8.33 1.74
N THR A 256 11.87 7.01 1.67
CA THR A 256 10.89 6.31 2.51
C THR A 256 11.33 6.28 3.97
N MET A 257 12.63 6.08 4.24
CA MET A 257 13.17 6.14 5.60
C MET A 257 13.14 7.54 6.17
N ASP A 258 13.48 8.56 5.37
CA ASP A 258 13.39 9.95 5.77
C ASP A 258 11.94 10.32 6.14
N PHE A 259 10.96 9.84 5.36
CA PHE A 259 9.55 9.99 5.70
C PHE A 259 9.21 9.35 7.05
N VAL A 260 9.61 8.08 7.28
CA VAL A 260 9.34 7.38 8.54
C VAL A 260 9.97 8.11 9.72
N GLU A 261 11.22 8.56 9.58
CA GLU A 261 11.94 9.28 10.63
C GLU A 261 11.26 10.62 10.95
N ASN A 262 10.94 11.42 9.93
CA ASN A 262 10.25 12.70 10.10
C ASN A 262 8.88 12.51 10.74
N TYR A 263 8.10 11.54 10.28
CA TYR A 263 6.79 11.21 10.86
C TYR A 263 6.91 10.81 12.34
N LEU A 264 7.87 9.96 12.70
CA LEU A 264 8.06 9.53 14.08
C LEU A 264 8.55 10.68 14.97
N ARG A 265 9.44 11.54 14.47
CA ARG A 265 9.88 12.76 15.16
C ARG A 265 8.70 13.67 15.47
N GLU A 266 7.81 13.89 14.51
CA GLU A 266 6.58 14.67 14.70
C GLU A 266 5.67 14.04 15.75
N VAL A 267 5.39 12.74 15.67
CA VAL A 267 4.58 12.03 16.68
C VAL A 267 5.19 12.21 18.07
N VAL A 268 6.50 12.00 18.25
CA VAL A 268 7.17 12.11 19.55
C VAL A 268 7.16 13.55 20.08
N SER A 269 7.21 14.56 19.21
CA SER A 269 7.14 15.97 19.61
C SER A 269 5.76 16.42 20.10
N GLN A 270 4.71 15.62 19.86
CA GLN A 270 3.35 15.94 20.34
C GLN A 270 3.21 15.65 21.84
N ASN A 271 2.60 16.58 22.58
CA ASN A 271 2.34 16.41 24.02
C ASN A 271 1.44 15.21 24.33
N ILE A 272 0.54 14.82 23.41
CA ILE A 272 -0.37 13.67 23.55
C ILE A 272 -0.45 12.94 22.20
N PRO A 273 0.51 12.04 21.90
CA PRO A 273 0.70 11.47 20.56
C PRO A 273 -0.38 10.49 20.10
N PHE A 274 -1.15 9.92 21.04
CA PHE A 274 -2.07 8.80 20.75
C PHE A 274 -3.56 9.12 20.97
N THR A 275 -3.92 10.40 21.02
CA THR A 275 -5.32 10.81 21.24
C THR A 275 -6.21 10.57 20.03
N ASP A 276 -5.67 10.69 18.82
CA ASP A 276 -6.41 10.51 17.58
C ASP A 276 -6.37 9.05 17.10
N ARG A 277 -7.53 8.41 17.06
CA ARG A 277 -7.67 7.01 16.65
C ARG A 277 -7.30 6.78 15.19
N GLU A 278 -7.53 7.74 14.30
CA GLU A 278 -7.22 7.61 12.88
C GLU A 278 -5.73 7.75 12.64
N LYS A 279 -5.11 8.74 13.27
CA LYS A 279 -3.65 8.89 13.29
C LYS A 279 -2.98 7.63 13.86
N ASN A 280 -3.52 7.04 14.94
CA ASN A 280 -2.98 5.80 15.51
C ASN A 280 -2.96 4.63 14.53
N LYS A 281 -3.92 4.56 13.59
CA LYS A 281 -3.91 3.53 12.53
C LYS A 281 -2.74 3.76 11.57
N LEU A 282 -2.51 5.01 11.17
CA LEU A 282 -1.35 5.35 10.34
C LEU A 282 -0.06 5.06 11.08
N THR A 283 0.07 5.47 12.34
CA THR A 283 1.24 5.18 13.18
C THR A 283 1.51 3.69 13.28
N PHE A 284 0.46 2.85 13.37
CA PHE A 284 0.62 1.40 13.42
C PHE A 284 1.18 0.81 12.11
N GLU A 285 0.79 1.34 10.95
CA GLU A 285 1.33 0.86 9.66
C GLU A 285 2.71 1.45 9.35
N VAL A 286 2.99 2.67 9.80
CA VAL A 286 4.31 3.31 9.67
C VAL A 286 5.33 2.65 10.58
N LEU A 287 4.92 2.23 11.79
CA LEU A 287 5.76 1.46 12.70
C LEU A 287 5.96 0.06 12.11
N PRO A 288 7.15 -0.22 11.57
CA PRO A 288 7.33 -1.46 10.85
C PRO A 288 7.29 -2.64 11.83
N PRO A 289 6.74 -3.82 11.44
CA PRO A 289 6.93 -5.02 12.24
C PRO A 289 8.42 -5.29 12.42
N ARG A 290 8.84 -5.88 13.54
CA ARG A 290 10.27 -6.11 13.89
C ARG A 290 11.12 -6.64 12.72
N GLY A 291 10.55 -7.48 11.85
CA GLY A 291 11.24 -7.99 10.65
C GLY A 291 11.65 -6.94 9.62
N TRP A 292 10.95 -5.80 9.54
CA TRP A 292 11.28 -4.68 8.66
C TRP A 292 12.38 -3.80 9.26
N CYS A 293 12.38 -3.59 10.58
CA CYS A 293 13.55 -3.02 11.26
C CYS A 293 14.76 -3.93 11.05
N ASP A 294 14.65 -5.25 11.20
CA ASP A 294 15.77 -6.16 10.96
C ASP A 294 16.23 -6.16 9.48
N GLN A 295 15.29 -6.11 8.53
CA GLN A 295 15.56 -6.06 7.09
C GLN A 295 16.22 -4.73 6.68
N MET A 296 15.69 -3.61 7.16
CA MET A 296 16.26 -2.29 6.89
C MET A 296 17.55 -2.08 7.70
N SER A 297 17.70 -2.57 8.93
CA SER A 297 18.96 -2.48 9.69
C SER A 297 20.07 -3.35 9.09
N GLY A 298 19.71 -4.39 8.34
CA GLY A 298 20.66 -5.11 7.50
C GLY A 298 21.26 -4.21 6.41
N HIS A 299 20.47 -3.25 5.92
CA HIS A 299 20.82 -2.34 4.83
C HIS A 299 21.38 -1.02 5.36
N PHE A 300 20.63 -0.30 6.18
CA PHE A 300 20.99 0.96 6.83
C PHE A 300 21.97 0.73 7.98
N GLY A 301 22.96 1.62 8.09
CA GLY A 301 24.11 1.45 8.97
C GLY A 301 23.75 1.47 10.47
N PHE A 302 24.71 1.07 11.30
CA PHE A 302 24.60 1.08 12.76
C PHE A 302 24.35 2.49 13.34
N ILE A 303 24.65 3.56 12.59
CA ILE A 303 24.54 4.96 13.03
C ILE A 303 23.11 5.53 12.88
N GLN A 304 22.25 4.92 12.07
CA GLN A 304 20.89 5.42 11.79
C GLN A 304 19.79 4.84 12.70
N LEU A 305 20.17 4.11 13.76
CA LEU A 305 19.28 3.60 14.83
C LEU A 305 19.49 4.37 16.14
#